data_AF-A0A6A3KNW4-F1
#
_entry.id   AF-A0A6A3KNW4-F1
#
_cell.length_a   1.000
_cell.length_b   1.000
_cell.length_c   1.000
_cell.angle_alpha   90.00
_cell.angle_beta   90.00
_cell.angle_gamma   90.00
#
_symmetry.space_group_name_H-M   'P 1'
#
loop_
_entity.id
_entity.type
_entity.pdbx_description
1 polymer ?
#
loop_
_entity_poly.entity_id
_entity_poly.type
_entity_poly.pdbx_seq_one_letter_code
_entity_poly.pdbx_strand_id
1 'polypeptide(L)'
;MRQLHRRALRTSAARGLSSTAAPLPEGLREIVSVPRTPSWSLKELHQEGAQLNAADSVLTEEKLRELAELCHLHVEDEKLPGLLKDVESIIQCTKTIQAMTLNENMDDVYAKSDFDAGVVAPLREDVVTEGDCAEKVLANAAEKSGYYFKVPKVLQD
;
A
#
# COMPACT_ATOMS: atom_id res chain seq x y z
N MET A 1 17.07 25.23 38.78
CA MET A 1 16.80 24.11 39.70
C MET A 1 15.30 23.81 39.71
N ARG A 2 14.81 22.93 38.83
CA ARG A 2 13.40 22.48 38.83
C ARG A 2 13.38 20.98 39.06
N GLN A 3 12.84 20.57 40.20
CA GLN A 3 12.75 19.18 40.62
C GLN A 3 11.65 18.46 39.85
N LEU A 4 12.02 17.37 39.17
CA LEU A 4 11.10 16.45 38.51
C LEU A 4 10.60 15.42 39.53
N HIS A 5 9.29 15.45 39.79
CA HIS A 5 8.61 14.47 40.64
C HIS A 5 8.53 13.13 39.91
N ARG A 6 9.26 12.12 40.40
CA ARG A 6 9.16 10.72 39.95
C ARG A 6 7.86 10.12 40.50
N ARG A 7 6.91 9.86 39.61
CA ARG A 7 5.70 9.09 39.91
C ARG A 7 6.06 7.60 39.90
N ALA A 8 6.04 6.97 41.08
CA ALA A 8 6.29 5.54 41.23
C ALA A 8 5.11 4.74 40.64
N LEU A 9 5.36 4.04 39.53
CA LEU A 9 4.44 3.03 39.00
C LEU A 9 4.76 1.71 39.70
N ARG A 10 3.76 1.22 40.45
CA ARG A 10 3.77 -0.07 41.14
C ARG A 10 3.92 -1.19 40.12
N THR A 11 4.95 -2.02 40.28
CA THR A 11 5.15 -3.24 39.52
C THR A 11 4.21 -4.33 40.04
N SER A 12 3.27 -4.77 39.18
CA SER A 12 2.46 -5.96 39.44
C SER A 12 3.32 -7.20 39.24
N ALA A 13 3.51 -7.99 40.30
CA ALA A 13 4.24 -9.24 40.25
C ALA A 13 3.44 -10.29 39.45
N ALA A 14 3.88 -10.56 38.22
CA ALA A 14 3.44 -11.73 37.48
C ALA A 14 4.26 -12.95 37.93
N ARG A 15 3.55 -13.94 38.47
CA ARG A 15 4.04 -15.23 38.95
C ARG A 15 4.86 -15.94 37.87
N GLY A 16 6.11 -16.26 38.19
CA GLY A 16 6.94 -17.16 37.40
C GLY A 16 6.47 -18.59 37.58
N LEU A 17 5.91 -19.18 36.52
CA LEU A 17 5.81 -20.63 36.40
C LEU A 17 7.18 -21.11 35.91
N SER A 18 7.95 -21.75 36.79
CA SER A 18 9.18 -22.44 36.43
C SER A 18 8.79 -23.70 35.65
N SER A 19 8.79 -23.59 34.31
CA SER A 19 8.66 -24.73 33.42
C SER A 19 10.06 -25.29 33.19
N THR A 20 10.30 -26.52 33.64
CA THR A 20 11.52 -27.27 33.39
C THR A 20 11.63 -27.58 31.90
N ALA A 21 12.28 -26.71 31.13
CA ALA A 21 12.53 -26.92 29.71
C ALA A 21 13.84 -27.70 29.51
N ALA A 22 13.82 -28.71 28.64
CA ALA A 22 15.00 -29.44 28.19
C ALA A 22 16.07 -28.47 27.63
N PRO A 23 17.36 -28.79 27.71
CA PRO A 23 18.42 -27.92 27.17
C PRO A 23 18.18 -27.69 25.68
N LEU A 24 18.10 -26.42 25.29
CA LEU A 24 17.95 -26.01 23.90
C LEU A 24 19.14 -26.52 23.07
N PRO A 25 18.92 -26.94 21.81
CA PRO A 25 19.99 -27.39 20.94
C PRO A 25 21.01 -26.27 20.69
N GLU A 26 22.25 -26.68 20.43
CA GLU A 26 23.40 -25.78 20.29
C GLU A 26 23.14 -24.70 19.23
N GLY A 27 23.24 -23.43 19.63
CA GLY A 27 22.96 -22.27 18.78
C GLY A 27 21.60 -21.60 19.01
N LEU A 28 20.64 -22.26 19.66
CA LEU A 28 19.37 -21.62 20.05
C LEU A 28 19.48 -20.98 21.43
N ARG A 29 19.14 -19.69 21.50
CA ARG A 29 19.07 -18.92 22.75
C ARG A 29 17.65 -18.46 22.98
N GLU A 30 17.18 -18.48 24.22
CA GLU A 30 15.89 -17.87 24.55
C GLU A 30 15.89 -16.40 24.16
N ILE A 31 14.80 -15.90 23.56
CA ILE A 31 14.64 -14.50 23.13
C ILE A 31 14.89 -13.53 24.30
N VAL A 32 14.59 -13.97 25.53
CA VAL A 32 14.80 -13.22 26.78
C VAL A 32 16.30 -12.99 27.09
N SER A 33 17.17 -13.89 26.61
CA SER A 33 18.62 -13.83 26.81
C SER A 33 19.36 -13.02 25.73
N VAL A 34 18.66 -12.59 24.67
CA VAL A 34 19.22 -11.73 23.63
C VAL A 34 19.25 -10.28 24.14
N PRO A 35 20.40 -9.59 24.13
CA PRO A 35 20.46 -8.20 24.53
C PRO A 35 19.59 -7.38 23.58
N ARG A 36 18.57 -6.69 24.12
CA ARG A 36 17.77 -5.74 23.35
C ARG A 36 18.65 -4.54 23.02
N THR A 37 19.32 -4.59 21.89
CA THR A 37 19.96 -3.42 21.30
C THR A 37 18.87 -2.38 21.06
N PRO A 38 19.12 -1.09 21.36
CA PRO A 38 18.19 -0.05 20.97
C PRO A 38 18.20 0.03 19.45
N SER A 39 17.19 -0.55 18.81
CA SER A 39 16.93 -0.35 17.38
C SER A 39 15.86 0.72 17.21
N TRP A 40 15.99 1.52 16.17
CA TRP A 40 14.91 2.42 15.78
C TRP A 40 13.65 1.61 15.47
N SER A 41 12.51 2.05 15.98
CA SER A 41 11.24 1.46 15.58
C SER A 41 10.82 2.00 14.22
N LEU A 42 10.12 1.18 13.42
CA LEU A 42 9.59 1.61 12.12
C LEU A 42 8.67 2.84 12.25
N LYS A 43 8.01 2.98 13.40
CA LYS A 43 7.14 4.12 13.70
C LYS A 43 7.94 5.40 13.92
N GLU A 44 9.07 5.33 14.62
CA GLU A 44 9.96 6.48 14.83
C GLU A 44 10.61 6.92 13.51
N LEU A 45 11.08 5.96 12.70
CA LEU A 45 11.65 6.26 11.38
C LEU A 45 10.66 6.97 10.44
N HIS A 46 9.39 6.55 10.45
CA HIS A 46 8.36 7.24 9.67
C HIS A 46 7.92 8.57 10.29
N GLN A 47 7.90 8.70 11.63
CA GLN A 47 7.50 9.95 12.30
C GLN A 47 8.53 11.06 12.12
N GLU A 48 9.83 10.74 12.05
CA GLU A 48 10.89 11.72 11.77
C GLU A 48 10.76 12.34 10.37
N GLY A 49 10.31 11.56 9.37
CA GLY A 49 10.01 12.04 8.01
C GLY A 49 8.60 12.63 7.84
N ALA A 50 7.72 12.46 8.82
CA ALA A 50 6.33 12.93 8.78
C ALA A 50 6.14 14.37 9.28
N GLN A 51 7.21 15.11 9.59
CA GLN A 51 7.10 16.54 9.86
C GLN A 51 6.57 17.23 8.61
N LEU A 52 5.26 17.47 8.59
CA LEU A 52 4.54 18.18 7.55
C LEU A 52 5.08 19.61 7.48
N ASN A 53 6.08 19.83 6.64
CA ASN A 53 6.42 21.18 6.22
C ASN A 53 5.25 21.66 5.34
N ALA A 54 4.55 22.72 5.74
CA ALA A 54 3.44 23.29 4.97
C ALA A 54 3.84 23.72 3.53
N ALA A 55 5.15 23.85 3.27
CA ALA A 55 5.72 24.12 1.96
C ALA A 55 5.69 22.92 0.99
N ASP A 56 5.35 21.71 1.46
CA ASP A 56 5.41 20.46 0.70
C ASP A 56 4.04 19.89 0.27
N SER A 57 2.95 20.62 0.56
CA SER A 57 1.59 20.24 0.16
C SER A 57 1.43 20.32 -1.34
N VAL A 58 1.51 19.16 -2.00
CA VAL A 58 1.46 19.03 -3.47
C VAL A 58 0.02 19.10 -4.00
N LEU A 59 -0.98 18.82 -3.15
CA LEU A 59 -2.35 18.59 -3.59
C LEU A 59 -3.28 19.77 -3.27
N THR A 60 -3.96 20.30 -4.27
CA THR A 60 -5.05 21.27 -4.11
C THR A 60 -6.41 20.59 -4.31
N GLU A 61 -7.49 21.22 -3.82
CA GLU A 61 -8.85 20.69 -4.00
C GLU A 61 -9.22 20.52 -5.48
N GLU A 62 -8.79 21.45 -6.34
CA GLU A 62 -8.97 21.39 -7.79
C GLU A 62 -8.30 20.15 -8.40
N LYS A 63 -7.05 19.86 -8.00
CA LYS A 63 -6.32 18.68 -8.47
C LYS A 63 -6.92 17.37 -7.97
N LEU A 64 -7.49 17.37 -6.78
CA LEU A 64 -8.24 16.21 -6.29
C LEU A 64 -9.52 15.98 -7.10
N ARG A 65 -10.23 17.03 -7.51
CA ARG A 65 -11.41 16.92 -8.39
C ARG A 65 -11.05 16.42 -9.79
N GLU A 66 -9.98 16.96 -10.38
CA GLU A 66 -9.45 16.46 -11.66
C GLU A 66 -9.10 14.96 -11.58
N LEU A 67 -8.45 14.54 -10.50
CA LEU A 67 -8.12 13.13 -10.28
C LEU A 67 -9.38 12.26 -10.12
N ALA A 68 -10.39 12.73 -9.39
CA ALA A 68 -11.65 12.02 -9.25
C ALA A 68 -12.37 11.85 -10.60
N GLU A 69 -12.33 12.88 -11.45
CA GLU A 69 -12.88 12.83 -12.80
C GLU A 69 -12.17 11.79 -13.68
N LEU A 70 -10.83 11.75 -13.64
CA LEU A 70 -10.02 10.76 -14.35
C LEU A 70 -10.31 9.33 -13.89
N CYS A 71 -10.63 9.14 -12.62
CA CYS A 71 -11.01 7.85 -12.06
C CYS A 71 -12.50 7.51 -12.24
N HIS A 72 -13.29 8.38 -12.88
CA HIS A 72 -14.75 8.26 -12.98
C HIS A 72 -15.44 8.07 -11.61
N LEU A 73 -14.94 8.77 -10.59
CA LEU A 73 -15.46 8.73 -9.23
C LEU A 73 -16.23 10.02 -8.90
N HIS A 74 -17.43 9.88 -8.36
CA HIS A 74 -18.17 11.00 -7.81
C HIS A 74 -17.77 11.23 -6.35
N VAL A 75 -17.33 12.45 -6.02
CA VAL A 75 -16.89 12.84 -4.68
C VAL A 75 -17.77 13.99 -4.19
N GLU A 76 -18.40 13.81 -3.04
CA GLU A 76 -19.17 14.85 -2.36
C GLU A 76 -18.23 15.93 -1.78
N ASP A 77 -18.63 17.20 -1.89
CA ASP A 77 -17.84 18.34 -1.42
C ASP A 77 -17.53 18.28 0.09
N GLU A 78 -18.43 17.69 0.88
CA GLU A 78 -18.25 17.53 2.33
C GLU A 78 -17.09 16.59 2.69
N LYS A 79 -16.81 15.59 1.83
CA LYS A 79 -15.76 14.57 2.05
C LYS A 79 -14.41 15.01 1.48
N LEU A 80 -14.40 16.02 0.63
CA LEU A 80 -13.23 16.53 -0.07
C LEU A 80 -12.07 16.92 0.87
N PRO A 81 -12.27 17.67 1.99
CA PRO A 81 -11.15 18.02 2.87
C PRO A 81 -10.56 16.81 3.62
N GLY A 82 -11.38 15.80 3.93
CA GLY A 82 -10.89 14.56 4.54
C GLY A 82 -10.06 13.74 3.56
N LEU A 83 -10.58 13.58 2.33
CA LEU A 83 -9.91 12.85 1.27
C LEU A 83 -8.60 13.52 0.85
N LEU A 84 -8.55 14.85 0.82
CA LEU A 84 -7.34 15.61 0.53
C LEU A 84 -6.21 15.23 1.49
N LYS A 85 -6.51 15.20 2.80
CA LYS A 85 -5.54 14.82 3.84
C LYS A 85 -5.07 13.38 3.69
N ASP A 86 -5.98 12.46 3.40
CA ASP A 86 -5.65 11.03 3.27
C ASP A 86 -4.76 10.78 2.04
N VAL A 87 -5.11 11.37 0.89
CA VAL A 87 -4.33 11.27 -0.34
C VAL A 87 -2.96 11.95 -0.17
N GLU A 88 -2.91 13.12 0.46
CA GLU A 88 -1.66 13.80 0.76
C GLU A 88 -0.73 12.93 1.63
N SER A 89 -1.29 12.26 2.65
CA SER A 89 -0.53 11.32 3.49
C SER A 89 0.03 10.14 2.69
N ILE A 90 -0.70 9.62 1.69
CA ILE A 90 -0.22 8.55 0.82
C ILE A 90 0.91 9.06 -0.07
N ILE A 91 0.75 10.24 -0.68
CA ILE A 91 1.77 10.85 -1.54
C ILE A 91 3.05 11.11 -0.75
N GLN A 92 2.96 11.58 0.50
CA GLN A 92 4.14 11.78 1.34
C GLN A 92 4.91 10.48 1.58
N CYS A 93 4.22 9.35 1.77
CA CYS A 93 4.88 8.05 1.88
C CYS A 93 5.69 7.71 0.62
N THR A 94 5.19 8.06 -0.56
CA THR A 94 5.93 7.85 -1.82
C THR A 94 7.18 8.74 -1.93
N LYS A 95 7.18 9.95 -1.38
CA LYS A 95 8.38 10.81 -1.34
C LYS A 95 9.53 10.14 -0.58
N THR A 96 9.22 9.40 0.50
CA THR A 96 10.25 8.64 1.25
C THR A 96 10.90 7.57 0.37
N ILE A 97 10.12 6.89 -0.48
CA ILE A 97 10.64 5.89 -1.42
C ILE A 97 11.54 6.55 -2.47
N GLN A 98 11.16 7.72 -2.99
CA GLN A 98 11.97 8.48 -3.95
C GLN A 98 13.32 8.93 -3.39
N ALA A 99 13.40 9.19 -2.08
CA ALA A 99 14.63 9.59 -1.42
C ALA A 99 15.61 8.42 -1.16
N MET A 100 15.20 7.18 -1.41
CA MET A 100 16.06 6.01 -1.21
C MET A 100 17.03 5.81 -2.37
N THR A 101 18.27 5.44 -2.05
CA THR A 101 19.25 5.05 -3.06
C THR A 101 18.85 3.71 -3.68
N LEU A 102 18.82 3.65 -5.01
CA LEU A 102 18.59 2.42 -5.75
C LEU A 102 19.86 1.56 -5.75
N ASN A 103 19.70 0.24 -5.60
CA ASN A 103 20.81 -0.71 -5.71
C ASN A 103 21.23 -0.84 -7.19
N GLU A 104 22.52 -0.94 -7.45
CA GLU A 104 23.10 -1.09 -8.80
C GLU A 104 22.60 -2.35 -9.54
N ASN A 105 22.08 -3.35 -8.83
CA ASN A 105 21.53 -4.59 -9.41
C ASN A 105 20.00 -4.54 -9.61
N MET A 106 19.41 -3.35 -9.78
CA MET A 106 17.95 -3.22 -9.96
C MET A 106 17.47 -3.80 -11.29
N ASP A 107 18.32 -3.76 -12.33
CA ASP A 107 18.01 -4.33 -13.65
C ASP A 107 17.78 -5.85 -13.56
N ASP A 108 18.52 -6.56 -12.69
CA ASP A 108 18.34 -8.00 -12.44
C ASP A 108 16.95 -8.34 -11.89
N VAL A 109 16.28 -7.41 -11.19
CA VAL A 109 14.94 -7.65 -10.63
C VAL A 109 13.87 -7.59 -11.72
N TYR A 110 14.02 -6.68 -12.68
CA TYR A 110 13.12 -6.60 -13.83
C TYR A 110 13.43 -7.68 -14.88
N ALA A 111 14.71 -8.04 -15.02
CA ALA A 111 15.19 -9.12 -15.87
C ALA A 111 14.79 -10.53 -15.39
N LYS A 112 14.52 -10.70 -14.08
CA LYS A 112 14.04 -11.98 -13.52
C LYS A 112 12.57 -12.26 -13.75
N SER A 113 11.81 -11.30 -14.29
CA SER A 113 10.54 -11.67 -14.95
C SER A 113 10.87 -12.53 -16.16
N ASP A 114 10.03 -13.50 -16.51
CA ASP A 114 10.25 -14.51 -17.56
C ASP A 114 10.43 -13.93 -19.00
N PHE A 115 10.88 -12.69 -19.16
CA PHE A 115 11.02 -11.96 -20.42
C PHE A 115 12.48 -11.64 -20.80
N ASP A 116 13.46 -11.70 -19.89
CA ASP A 116 14.87 -11.35 -20.21
C ASP A 116 15.78 -12.58 -20.42
N ALA A 117 15.40 -13.75 -19.91
CA ALA A 117 16.19 -14.99 -20.02
C ALA A 117 16.04 -15.70 -21.39
N GLY A 118 15.89 -14.97 -22.49
CA GLY A 118 15.73 -15.55 -23.84
C GLY A 118 14.41 -16.31 -24.04
N VAL A 119 13.45 -16.13 -23.13
CA VAL A 119 12.09 -16.66 -23.26
C VAL A 119 11.36 -15.80 -24.28
N VAL A 120 11.22 -16.34 -25.49
CA VAL A 120 10.42 -15.73 -26.55
C VAL A 120 8.97 -15.65 -26.05
N ALA A 121 8.37 -14.45 -26.09
CA ALA A 121 6.98 -14.25 -25.70
C ALA A 121 6.09 -15.28 -26.43
N PRO A 122 5.18 -15.98 -25.72
CA PRO A 122 4.35 -17.00 -26.35
C PRO A 122 3.47 -16.37 -27.43
N LEU A 123 3.66 -16.81 -28.67
CA LEU A 123 2.82 -16.39 -29.78
C LEU A 123 1.50 -17.15 -29.71
N ARG A 124 0.39 -16.41 -29.83
CA ARG A 124 -0.95 -17.00 -29.97
C ARG A 124 -1.07 -17.63 -31.36
N GLU A 125 -1.60 -18.84 -31.44
CA GLU A 125 -1.96 -19.47 -32.71
C GLU A 125 -3.06 -18.66 -33.42
N ASP A 126 -2.95 -18.50 -34.74
CA ASP A 126 -3.93 -17.78 -35.55
C ASP A 126 -5.12 -18.67 -35.91
N VAL A 127 -5.91 -19.00 -34.88
CA VAL A 127 -7.13 -19.81 -34.99
C VAL A 127 -8.32 -18.96 -34.56
N VAL A 128 -9.40 -19.01 -35.35
CA VAL A 128 -10.67 -18.35 -35.02
C VAL A 128 -11.42 -19.20 -33.99
N THR A 129 -11.58 -18.67 -32.78
CA THR A 129 -12.20 -19.40 -31.65
C THR A 129 -13.64 -19.00 -31.33
N GLU A 130 -14.09 -17.82 -31.75
CA GLU A 130 -15.35 -17.23 -31.26
C GLU A 130 -16.37 -16.97 -32.38
N GLY A 131 -17.65 -17.28 -32.11
CA GLY A 131 -18.80 -16.98 -32.95
C GLY A 131 -20.12 -17.18 -32.20
N ASP A 132 -21.12 -16.36 -32.53
CA ASP A 132 -22.53 -16.46 -32.11
C ASP A 132 -22.80 -16.58 -30.59
N CYS A 133 -21.93 -16.00 -29.75
CA CYS A 133 -22.03 -16.09 -28.29
C CYS A 133 -22.68 -14.86 -27.62
N ALA A 134 -23.43 -14.05 -28.36
CA ALA A 134 -23.96 -12.76 -27.89
C ALA A 134 -24.82 -12.89 -26.62
N GLU A 135 -25.62 -13.95 -26.49
CA GLU A 135 -26.42 -14.19 -25.28
C GLU A 135 -25.55 -14.49 -24.05
N LYS A 136 -24.44 -15.22 -24.24
CA LYS A 136 -23.50 -15.55 -23.16
C LYS A 136 -22.72 -14.32 -22.71
N VAL A 137 -22.30 -13.47 -23.66
CA VAL A 137 -21.58 -12.23 -23.38
C VAL A 137 -22.47 -11.24 -22.59
N LEU A 138 -23.75 -11.17 -22.92
CA LEU A 138 -24.71 -10.26 -22.28
C LEU A 138 -25.36 -10.83 -21.01
N ALA A 139 -25.01 -12.05 -20.58
CA ALA A 139 -25.65 -12.70 -19.44
C ALA A 139 -25.46 -11.93 -18.12
N ASN A 140 -24.30 -11.28 -17.96
CA ASN A 140 -23.97 -10.47 -16.77
C ASN A 140 -24.28 -8.98 -16.95
N ALA A 141 -24.84 -8.56 -18.10
CA ALA A 141 -25.13 -7.16 -18.35
C ALA A 141 -26.32 -6.71 -17.48
N ALA A 142 -26.15 -5.57 -16.79
CA ALA A 142 -27.21 -4.99 -15.96
C ALA A 142 -28.44 -4.58 -16.80
N GLU A 143 -28.21 -3.98 -17.97
CA GLU A 143 -29.26 -3.62 -18.91
C GLU A 143 -28.81 -3.93 -20.36
N LYS A 144 -29.70 -4.56 -21.12
CA LYS A 144 -29.45 -4.95 -22.52
C LYS A 144 -30.61 -4.55 -23.41
N SER A 145 -30.29 -4.17 -24.64
CA SER A 145 -31.27 -3.88 -25.70
C SER A 145 -30.94 -4.74 -26.91
N GLY A 146 -31.67 -5.84 -27.09
CA GLY A 146 -31.35 -6.85 -28.09
C GLY A 146 -29.94 -7.40 -27.87
N TYR A 147 -29.07 -7.25 -28.89
CA TYR A 147 -27.68 -7.69 -28.88
C TYR A 147 -26.68 -6.62 -28.39
N TYR A 148 -27.15 -5.55 -27.75
CA TYR A 148 -26.32 -4.42 -27.34
C TYR A 148 -26.36 -4.18 -25.83
N PHE A 149 -25.25 -3.71 -25.26
CA PHE A 149 -25.21 -3.12 -23.93
C PHE A 149 -25.92 -1.77 -23.97
N LYS A 150 -26.87 -1.56 -23.06
CA LYS A 150 -27.56 -0.28 -22.95
C LYS A 150 -26.77 0.65 -22.04
N VAL A 151 -26.39 1.82 -22.55
CA VAL A 151 -25.64 2.85 -21.82
C VAL A 151 -26.37 4.20 -21.96
N PRO A 152 -26.48 5.01 -20.89
CA PRO A 152 -27.05 6.34 -20.97
C PRO A 152 -26.30 7.21 -21.99
N LYS A 153 -27.03 7.93 -22.83
CA LYS A 153 -26.42 8.92 -23.72
C LYS A 153 -26.01 10.12 -22.88
N VAL A 154 -24.71 10.35 -22.76
CA VAL A 154 -24.17 11.58 -22.16
C VAL A 154 -24.20 12.65 -23.24
N LEU A 155 -25.09 13.64 -23.08
CA LEU A 155 -24.99 14.92 -23.79
C LEU A 155 -24.17 15.83 -22.88
N GLN A 156 -23.04 16.31 -23.36
CA GLN A 156 -22.26 17.34 -22.67
C GLN A 156 -22.88 18.70 -23.00
N ASP A 157 -23.13 19.52 -21.98
CA ASP A 157 -23.35 20.97 -22.14
C ASP A 157 -21.99 21.68 -22.31
#